data_AF-A0A6N2TZ06-F1
#
_entry.id   AF-A0A6N2TZ06-F1
#
_cell.length_a   1.000
_cell.length_b   1.000
_cell.length_c   1.000
_cell.angle_alpha   90.00
_cell.angle_beta   90.00
_cell.angle_gamma   90.00
#
_symmetry.space_group_name_H-M   'P 1'
#
loop_
_entity.id
_entity.type
_entity.pdbx_description
1 polymer ?
#
loop_
_entity_poly.entity_id
_entity_poly.type
_entity_poly.pdbx_seq_one_letter_code
_entity_poly.pdbx_strand_id
1 'polypeptide(L)' 'MNLEHPVIIIDNREQMPLTFEHFPSRCGTLQSGDYSLAGHEGRFTVERKSVADLIGSLTAGRGTSTGKPDQTLNHLLNS' A
#
# COMPACT_ATOMS: atom_id res chain seq x y z
N MET A 1 34.01 12.85 -0.85
CA MET A 1 32.56 12.99 -1.04
C MET A 1 31.92 12.76 0.31
N ASN A 2 31.27 13.76 0.88
CA ASN A 2 30.50 13.59 2.11
C ASN A 2 29.24 12.81 1.71
N LEU A 3 29.15 11.53 2.06
CA LEU A 3 27.91 10.78 1.90
C LEU A 3 27.00 11.20 3.04
N GLU A 4 26.46 12.41 2.93
CA GLU A 4 25.28 12.83 3.67
C GLU A 4 24.22 11.75 3.43
N HIS A 5 23.63 11.23 4.51
CA HIS A 5 22.62 10.19 4.44
C HIS A 5 21.53 10.57 3.43
N PRO A 6 21.10 9.66 2.53
CA PRO A 6 20.07 9.98 1.56
C PRO A 6 18.77 10.37 2.27
N VAL A 7 18.10 11.41 1.77
CA VAL A 7 16.81 11.87 2.30
C VAL A 7 15.70 11.01 1.74
N ILE A 8 14.87 10.47 2.63
CA ILE A 8 13.67 9.70 2.26
C ILE A 8 12.52 10.65 1.97
N ILE A 9 11.88 10.49 0.83
CA ILE A 9 10.63 11.18 0.48
C ILE A 9 9.48 10.25 0.83
N ILE A 10 8.53 10.73 1.63
CA ILE A 10 7.29 10.03 1.99
C ILE A 10 6.16 10.63 1.14
N ASP A 11 5.39 9.81 0.43
CA ASP A 11 4.28 10.31 -0.36
C ASP A 11 3.19 10.93 0.53
N ASN A 12 2.68 12.10 0.13
CA ASN A 12 1.65 12.84 0.86
C ASN A 12 0.32 12.06 1.04
N ARG A 13 0.09 10.99 0.26
CA ARG A 13 -1.11 10.15 0.35
C ARG A 13 -0.98 9.00 1.35
N GLU A 14 0.23 8.68 1.84
CA GLU A 14 0.43 7.61 2.83
C GLU A 14 -0.19 8.01 4.17
N GLN A 15 -1.16 7.23 4.63
CA GLN A 15 -1.94 7.56 5.83
C GLN A 15 -1.27 7.12 7.13
N MET A 16 -0.44 6.08 7.08
CA MET A 16 0.25 5.53 8.26
C MET A 16 1.73 5.34 7.95
N PRO A 17 2.47 6.46 7.74
CA PRO A 17 3.86 6.41 7.29
C PRO A 17 4.77 5.74 8.31
N LEU A 18 5.79 5.05 7.80
CA LEU A 18 6.86 4.49 8.63
C LEU A 18 7.71 5.61 9.24
N THR A 19 8.15 5.42 10.48
CA THR A 19 9.11 6.30 11.14
C THR A 19 10.53 5.90 10.76
N PHE A 20 11.33 6.86 10.28
CA PHE A 20 12.75 6.65 9.97
C PHE A 20 13.62 7.35 11.01
N GLU A 21 14.20 6.58 11.94
CA GLU A 21 14.97 7.14 13.06
C GLU A 21 16.41 7.50 12.69
N HIS A 22 16.97 6.83 11.67
CA HIS A 22 18.39 6.94 11.30
C HIS A 22 18.62 7.69 9.99
N PHE A 23 17.55 8.08 9.30
CA PHE A 23 17.62 8.77 8.02
C PHE A 23 16.72 10.00 8.04
N PRO A 24 17.18 11.13 7.48
CA PRO A 24 16.30 12.28 7.30
C PRO A 24 15.16 11.91 6.36
N SER A 25 13.95 12.34 6.71
CA SER A 25 12.75 12.12 5.89
C SER A 25 11.91 13.38 5.79
N ARG A 26 11.21 13.55 4.67
CA ARG A 26 10.23 14.62 4.47
C ARG A 26 9.07 14.16 3.60
N CYS A 27 7.91 14.78 3.77
CA CYS A 27 6.75 14.52 2.90
C CYS A 27 6.91 15.20 1.52
N GLY A 28 6.35 14.59 0.49
CA GLY A 28 6.35 15.09 -0.89
C GLY A 28 5.34 14.34 -1.77
N THR A 29 5.14 14.80 -2.99
CA THR A 29 4.29 14.07 -3.96
C THR A 29 5.18 13.19 -4.83
N LEU A 30 4.93 11.88 -4.82
CA LEU A 30 5.58 10.92 -5.71
C LEU A 30 4.64 10.57 -6.88
N GLN A 31 5.23 10.27 -8.03
CA GLN A 31 4.45 9.79 -9.19
C GLN A 31 3.85 8.40 -8.90
N SER A 32 4.57 7.56 -8.17
CA SER A 32 4.18 6.20 -7.76
C SER A 32 4.90 5.78 -6.48
N GLY A 33 4.33 4.84 -5.74
CA GLY A 33 4.89 4.35 -4.47
C GLY A 33 4.62 5.29 -3.30
N ASP A 34 4.91 4.78 -2.10
CA ASP A 34 4.73 5.48 -0.82
C ASP A 34 6.03 6.10 -0.29
N TYR A 35 7.19 5.59 -0.73
CA TYR A 35 8.49 6.12 -0.37
C TYR A 35 9.46 6.16 -1.56
N SER A 36 10.40 7.10 -1.52
CA SER A 36 11.54 7.13 -2.45
C SER A 36 12.76 7.80 -1.80
N LEU A 37 13.87 7.86 -2.55
CA LEU A 37 15.05 8.63 -2.19
C LEU A 37 15.04 9.94 -2.99
N ALA A 38 15.37 11.05 -2.32
CA ALA A 38 15.46 12.35 -2.96
C ALA A 38 16.40 12.33 -4.18
N GLY A 39 15.91 12.77 -5.33
CA GLY A 39 16.65 12.74 -6.61
C GLY A 39 16.55 11.43 -7.39
N HIS A 40 15.84 10.43 -6.86
CA HIS A 40 15.65 9.11 -7.49
C HIS A 40 14.17 8.70 -7.60
N GLU A 41 13.24 9.65 -7.46
CA GLU A 41 11.78 9.44 -7.41
C GLU A 41 11.23 8.74 -8.65
N GLY A 42 11.82 8.97 -9.82
CA GLY A 42 11.43 8.32 -11.08
C GLY A 42 12.12 6.98 -11.36
N ARG A 43 13.04 6.53 -10.49
CA ARG A 43 13.86 5.33 -10.71
C ARG A 43 13.71 4.29 -9.62
N PHE A 44 13.41 4.70 -8.40
CA PHE A 44 13.30 3.82 -7.25
C PHE A 44 12.20 4.29 -6.33
N THR A 45 11.21 3.43 -6.10
CA THR A 45 10.10 3.71 -5.18
C THR A 45 9.78 2.45 -4.40
N VAL A 46 9.38 2.61 -3.15
CA VAL A 46 8.91 1.53 -2.27
C VAL A 46 7.42 1.74 -2.01
N GLU A 47 6.67 0.65 -2.10
CA GLU A 47 5.24 0.62 -1.83
C GLU A 47 5.01 -0.06 -0.48
N ARG A 48 4.24 0.60 0.40
CA ARG A 48 3.74 0.03 1.64
C ARG A 48 2.52 -0.83 1.34
N LYS A 49 2.44 -1.98 1.98
CA LYS A 49 1.26 -2.84 1.88
C LYS A 49 1.06 -3.58 3.17
N SER A 50 -0.16 -3.58 3.69
CA SER A 50 -0.49 -4.41 4.85
C SER A 50 -0.41 -5.88 4.45
N VAL A 51 -0.22 -6.77 5.43
CA VAL A 51 -0.22 -8.22 5.17
C VAL A 51 -1.54 -8.67 4.55
N ALA A 52 -2.68 -8.13 5.03
CA ALA A 52 -3.99 -8.46 4.50
C ALA A 52 -4.15 -8.00 3.04
N ASP A 53 -3.72 -6.78 2.71
CA ASP A 53 -3.78 -6.25 1.34
C ASP A 53 -2.83 -7.01 0.41
N LEU A 54 -1.66 -7.42 0.90
CA LEU A 54 -0.72 -8.24 0.15
C LEU A 54 -1.35 -9.60 -0.17
N ILE A 55 -1.90 -10.30 0.83
CA ILE A 55 -2.60 -11.57 0.63
C ILE A 55 -3.73 -11.38 -0.37
N GLY A 56 -4.58 -10.37 -0.18
CA GLY A 56 -5.67 -10.04 -1.10
C GLY A 56 -5.19 -9.80 -2.52
N SER A 57 -4.10 -9.06 -2.72
CA SER A 57 -3.54 -8.79 -4.05
C SER A 57 -3.00 -10.05 -4.75
N LEU A 58 -2.45 -10.99 -3.98
CA LEU A 58 -1.90 -12.25 -4.48
C LEU A 58 -3.00 -13.30 -4.74
N THR A 59 -4.12 -13.22 -4.03
CA THR A 59 -5.24 -14.16 -4.16
C THR A 59 -6.38 -13.65 -5.03
N ALA A 60 -6.43 -12.36 -5.36
CA ALA A 60 -7.51 -11.76 -6.17
C ALA A 60 -7.76 -12.44 -7.53
N GLY A 61 -6.75 -13.10 -8.12
CA GLY A 61 -6.88 -13.87 -9.37
C GLY A 61 -7.30 -15.34 -9.17
N ARG A 62 -7.33 -15.83 -7.93
CA ARG A 62 -7.81 -17.17 -7.58
C ARG A 62 -9.14 -16.96 -6.87
N GLY A 63 -10.24 -17.04 -7.60
CA GLY A 63 -11.58 -16.90 -7.03
C GLY A 63 -11.76 -17.86 -5.85
N THR A 64 -11.52 -17.40 -4.63
CA THR A 64 -12.01 -18.08 -3.46
C THR A 64 -13.47 -17.71 -3.41
N SER A 65 -14.31 -18.64 -3.84
CA SER A 65 -15.75 -18.63 -3.68
C SER A 65 -16.11 -18.61 -2.19
N THR A 66 -15.82 -17.52 -1.49
CA THR A 66 -16.53 -17.22 -0.25
C THR A 66 -17.88 -16.70 -0.70
N GLY A 67 -18.85 -17.63 -0.74
CA GLY A 67 -20.20 -17.37 -1.19
C GLY A 67 -20.73 -16.08 -0.60
N LYS A 68 -21.13 -15.15 -1.47
CA LYS A 68 -22.15 -14.17 -1.09
C LYS A 68 -23.36 -15.01 -0.66
N PRO A 69 -23.96 -14.77 0.52
CA PRO A 69 -25.17 -15.48 0.90
C PRO A 69 -26.21 -15.24 -0.20
N ASP A 70 -26.68 -16.34 -0.77
CA ASP A 70 -27.68 -16.34 -1.82
C ASP A 70 -28.96 -15.70 -1.26
N GLN A 71 -29.26 -14.47 -1.69
CA GLN A 71 -30.43 -13.73 -1.25
C GLN A 71 -31.74 -14.34 -1.74
N THR A 72 -31.71 -15.43 -2.53
CA THR A 72 -32.91 -16.15 -2.97
C THR A 72 -33.57 -17.01 -1.87
N LEU A 73 -32.87 -17.33 -0.77
CA LEU A 73 -33.44 -18.11 0.34
C LEU A 73 -34.44 -17.34 1.21
N ASN A 74 -34.37 -16.00 1.23
CA ASN A 74 -35.30 -15.17 2.03
C ASN A 74 -36.70 -15.05 1.42
N HIS A 75 -36.89 -15.40 0.15
CA HIS A 75 -38.21 -15.34 -0.48
C HIS A 75 -39.03 -16.63 -0.29
N LEU A 76 -38.39 -17.75 0.07
CA LEU A 76 -39.06 -19.05 0.24
C LEU A 76 -39.54 -19.33 1.68
N LEU A 77 -39.13 -18.51 2.66
CA LEU A 77 -39.50 -18.70 4.07
C LEU A 77 -40.63 -17.76 4.54
N ASN A 78 -41.14 -16.90 3.65
CA ASN A 78 -42.24 -15.97 3.93
C ASN A 78 -43.43 -16.14 2.95
N SER A 79 -43.69 -17.37 2.48
CA SER A 79 -44.88 -17.71 1.67
C SER A 79 -45.65 -18.86 2.29
#